data_AF-A0A2M7TR97-F1
#
_entry.id   AF-A0A2M7TR97-F1
#
_cell.length_a   1.000
_cell.length_b   1.000
_cell.length_c   1.000
_cell.angle_alpha   90.00
_cell.angle_beta   90.00
_cell.angle_gamma   90.00
#
_symmetry.space_group_name_H-M   'P 1'
#
loop_
_entity.id
_entity.type
_entity.pdbx_description
1 polymer ?
#
loop_
_entity_poly.entity_id
_entity_poly.type
_entity_poly.pdbx_seq_one_letter_code
_entity_poly.pdbx_strand_id
1 'polypeptide(L)'
;MFSYSLTTRVLTVFIPGETPHQIKVDHESPLFRRALEIVTSQDESLKDELLKIFVPLKKIETPHGDFIIKDGEVFWKGKRLHNVAVDRLLELKEMGLPYDSLLNFIRRVLMNPSFQSVNELYNWLANKGLAITPDGMVIGYKAIREDWTDIHSATFNNHPGQVHEMPRNEVDDNQQNNCSAGFHIGNLAYALDFMPSTGHIVLVEFDPADAVSVPTDCSYQKLRVSKYRVIEEYTSKEPLQSPIFERELPGSWEEDYEEDDEDYNEDYEDDEDEDEEDDDYEDDDEEDDDEEDEGDEEDEDEEE
;
A
#
# COMPACT_ATOMS: atom_id res chain seq x y z
N MET A 1 -41.50 -24.28 -10.10
CA MET A 1 -41.06 -24.48 -8.72
C MET A 1 -39.64 -24.98 -8.77
N PHE A 2 -38.72 -24.37 -8.02
CA PHE A 2 -37.31 -24.79 -8.01
C PHE A 2 -37.19 -26.10 -7.23
N SER A 3 -36.38 -27.04 -7.71
CA SER A 3 -35.92 -28.15 -6.87
C SER A 3 -34.43 -28.00 -6.60
N TYR A 4 -33.97 -28.43 -5.43
CA TYR A 4 -32.56 -28.32 -5.06
C TYR A 4 -32.11 -29.52 -4.22
N SER A 5 -30.81 -29.77 -4.24
CA SER A 5 -30.12 -30.74 -3.38
C SER A 5 -28.98 -30.02 -2.67
N LEU A 6 -28.97 -30.07 -1.34
CA LEU A 6 -27.93 -29.48 -0.51
C LEU A 6 -27.10 -30.59 0.13
N THR A 7 -25.81 -30.61 -0.15
CA THR A 7 -24.83 -31.47 0.52
C THR A 7 -23.94 -30.64 1.44
N THR A 8 -22.98 -31.25 2.14
CA THR A 8 -21.99 -30.50 2.93
C THR A 8 -21.01 -29.69 2.07
N ARG A 9 -20.96 -29.91 0.75
CA ARG A 9 -19.98 -29.29 -0.14
C ARG A 9 -20.60 -28.39 -1.21
N VAL A 10 -21.79 -28.73 -1.68
CA VAL A 10 -22.41 -28.09 -2.85
C VAL A 10 -23.93 -27.98 -2.66
N LEU A 11 -24.48 -26.83 -3.03
CA LEU A 11 -25.89 -26.63 -3.36
C LEU A 11 -26.06 -26.83 -4.87
N THR A 12 -26.85 -27.83 -5.27
CA THR A 12 -27.26 -28.05 -6.67
C THR A 12 -28.70 -27.60 -6.84
N VAL A 13 -28.96 -26.76 -7.84
CA VAL A 13 -30.29 -26.21 -8.12
C VAL A 13 -30.74 -26.63 -9.51
N PHE A 14 -31.99 -27.11 -9.59
CA PHE A 14 -32.65 -27.54 -10.80
C PHE A 14 -33.75 -26.54 -11.14
N ILE A 15 -33.53 -25.82 -12.24
CA ILE A 15 -34.47 -24.83 -12.76
C ILE A 15 -35.08 -25.42 -14.04
N PRO A 16 -36.42 -25.46 -14.19
CA PRO A 16 -37.05 -26.00 -15.39
C PRO A 16 -36.54 -25.29 -16.66
N GLY A 17 -36.05 -26.07 -17.62
CA GLY A 17 -35.51 -25.57 -18.89
C GLY A 17 -34.02 -25.23 -18.90
N GLU A 18 -33.33 -25.31 -17.75
CA GLU A 18 -31.90 -25.03 -17.62
C GLU A 18 -31.10 -26.29 -17.28
N THR A 19 -29.78 -26.24 -17.47
CA THR A 19 -28.89 -27.26 -16.91
C THR A 19 -28.83 -27.14 -15.38
N PRO A 20 -28.52 -28.23 -14.65
CA PRO A 20 -28.33 -28.12 -13.21
C PRO A 20 -27.22 -27.13 -12.88
N HIS A 21 -27.50 -26.20 -11.98
CA HIS A 21 -26.54 -25.20 -11.52
C HIS A 21 -25.97 -25.59 -10.16
N GLN A 22 -24.71 -25.25 -9.91
CA GLN A 22 -24.03 -25.60 -8.67
C GLN A 22 -23.30 -24.40 -8.09
N ILE A 23 -23.36 -24.29 -6.77
CA ILE A 23 -22.54 -23.37 -5.99
C ILE A 23 -21.96 -24.11 -4.79
N LYS A 24 -20.69 -23.87 -4.48
CA LYS A 24 -20.03 -24.44 -3.31
C LYS A 24 -20.74 -23.96 -2.04
N VAL A 25 -20.88 -24.84 -1.05
CA VAL A 25 -21.34 -24.45 0.28
C VAL A 25 -20.23 -23.65 0.93
N ASP A 26 -20.52 -22.38 1.13
CA ASP A 26 -19.69 -21.43 1.85
C ASP A 26 -20.63 -20.53 2.65
N HIS A 27 -20.72 -20.79 3.95
CA HIS A 27 -21.62 -20.06 4.82
C HIS A 27 -21.21 -18.60 4.99
N GLU A 28 -20.03 -18.17 4.57
CA GLU A 28 -19.58 -16.78 4.60
C GLU A 28 -19.89 -16.06 3.28
N SER A 29 -19.97 -16.80 2.16
CA SER A 29 -20.31 -16.25 0.84
C SER A 29 -21.74 -15.68 0.80
N PRO A 30 -21.90 -14.38 0.47
CA PRO A 30 -23.22 -13.78 0.27
C PRO A 30 -24.00 -14.44 -0.87
N LEU A 31 -23.31 -14.88 -1.93
CA LEU A 31 -23.93 -15.57 -3.07
C LEU A 31 -24.55 -16.90 -2.67
N PHE A 32 -23.83 -17.69 -1.86
CA PHE A 32 -24.38 -18.95 -1.35
C PHE A 32 -25.59 -18.71 -0.45
N ARG A 33 -25.49 -17.76 0.50
CA ARG A 33 -26.61 -17.41 1.39
C ARG A 33 -27.83 -16.97 0.58
N ARG A 34 -27.64 -16.11 -0.42
CA ARG A 34 -28.71 -15.59 -1.27
C ARG A 34 -29.32 -16.67 -2.16
N ALA A 35 -28.50 -17.53 -2.76
CA ALA A 35 -28.99 -18.67 -3.54
C ALA A 35 -29.85 -19.61 -2.67
N LEU A 36 -29.39 -19.91 -1.44
CA LEU A 36 -30.12 -20.73 -0.49
C LEU A 36 -31.46 -20.08 -0.09
N GLU A 37 -31.47 -18.78 0.17
CA GLU A 37 -32.69 -18.01 0.48
C GLU A 37 -33.71 -18.09 -0.67
N ILE A 38 -33.28 -17.85 -1.91
CA ILE A 38 -34.17 -17.89 -3.08
C ILE A 38 -34.77 -19.30 -3.26
N VAL A 39 -33.96 -20.36 -3.23
CA VAL A 39 -34.47 -21.72 -3.45
C VAL A 39 -35.34 -22.23 -2.29
N THR A 40 -35.14 -21.73 -1.08
CA THR A 40 -35.97 -22.09 0.08
C THR A 40 -37.28 -21.31 0.13
N SER A 41 -37.28 -20.04 -0.27
CA SER A 41 -38.50 -19.23 -0.38
C SER A 41 -39.45 -19.69 -1.49
N GLN A 42 -38.93 -20.40 -2.51
CA GLN A 42 -39.67 -20.84 -3.69
C GLN A 42 -40.31 -19.68 -4.48
N ASP A 43 -39.78 -18.46 -4.33
CA ASP A 43 -40.24 -17.29 -5.04
C ASP A 43 -39.72 -17.29 -6.50
N GLU A 44 -40.56 -17.71 -7.43
CA GLU A 44 -40.22 -17.78 -8.85
C GLU A 44 -39.90 -16.41 -9.46
N SER A 45 -40.34 -15.30 -8.87
CA SER A 45 -40.01 -13.96 -9.36
C SER A 45 -38.51 -13.65 -9.26
N LEU A 46 -37.79 -14.37 -8.40
CA LEU A 46 -36.34 -14.25 -8.21
C LEU A 46 -35.54 -15.19 -9.12
N LYS A 47 -36.17 -15.89 -10.09
CA LYS A 47 -35.48 -16.80 -11.02
C LYS A 47 -34.30 -16.13 -11.73
N ASP A 48 -34.49 -14.92 -12.24
CA ASP A 48 -33.45 -14.21 -12.99
C ASP A 48 -32.29 -13.78 -12.09
N GLU A 49 -32.57 -13.45 -10.82
CA GLU A 49 -31.53 -13.16 -9.83
C GLU A 49 -30.73 -14.43 -9.52
N LEU A 50 -31.43 -15.55 -9.30
CA LEU A 50 -30.81 -16.85 -9.04
C LEU A 50 -29.91 -17.31 -10.19
N LEU A 51 -30.36 -17.14 -11.44
CA LEU A 51 -29.54 -17.46 -12.61
C LEU A 51 -28.27 -16.62 -12.68
N LYS A 52 -28.34 -15.33 -12.31
CA LYS A 52 -27.15 -14.45 -12.26
C LYS A 52 -26.13 -14.90 -11.23
N ILE A 53 -26.55 -15.51 -10.11
CA ILE A 53 -25.64 -16.07 -9.10
C ILE A 53 -24.79 -17.22 -9.68
N PHE A 54 -25.34 -17.98 -10.63
CA PHE A 54 -24.64 -19.12 -11.24
C PHE A 54 -23.80 -18.76 -12.46
N VAL A 55 -23.91 -17.53 -12.96
CA VAL A 55 -22.98 -17.03 -13.98
C VAL A 55 -21.68 -16.66 -13.28
N PRO A 56 -20.51 -17.20 -13.69
CA PRO A 56 -19.24 -16.77 -13.15
C PRO A 56 -19.11 -15.25 -13.24
N LEU A 57 -18.94 -14.57 -12.10
CA LEU A 57 -18.96 -13.10 -12.05
C LEU A 57 -17.89 -12.45 -12.93
N LYS A 58 -16.82 -13.18 -13.26
CA LYS A 58 -15.80 -12.78 -14.25
C LYS A 58 -16.37 -12.55 -15.65
N LYS A 59 -17.43 -13.27 -16.05
CA LYS A 59 -18.08 -13.13 -17.37
C LYS A 59 -19.10 -12.00 -17.44
N ILE A 60 -19.41 -11.37 -16.30
CA ILE A 60 -20.37 -10.27 -16.25
C ILE A 60 -19.61 -8.96 -16.41
N GLU A 61 -19.74 -8.34 -17.59
CA GLU A 61 -19.24 -6.98 -17.79
C GLU A 61 -19.92 -6.04 -16.80
N THR A 62 -19.12 -5.38 -15.97
CA THR A 62 -19.61 -4.45 -14.94
C THR A 62 -18.94 -3.09 -15.13
N PRO A 63 -19.64 -2.10 -15.69
CA PRO A 63 -19.12 -0.75 -15.82
C PRO A 63 -19.17 -0.03 -14.45
N HIS A 64 -18.10 0.69 -14.14
CA HIS A 64 -17.92 1.43 -12.90
C HIS A 64 -17.27 2.79 -13.16
N GLY A 65 -18.01 3.67 -13.85
CA GLY A 65 -17.48 4.92 -14.38
C GLY A 65 -16.39 4.65 -15.43
N ASP A 66 -15.18 5.11 -15.17
CA ASP A 66 -14.00 4.92 -16.04
C ASP A 66 -13.43 3.48 -16.02
N PHE A 67 -13.94 2.60 -15.14
CA PHE A 67 -13.56 1.20 -15.09
C PHE A 67 -14.54 0.29 -15.85
N ILE A 68 -13.99 -0.77 -16.43
CA ILE A 68 -14.74 -1.90 -16.97
C ILE A 68 -14.12 -3.18 -16.40
N ILE A 69 -14.92 -4.00 -15.72
CA ILE A 69 -14.52 -5.35 -15.31
C ILE A 69 -15.19 -6.33 -16.26
N LYS A 70 -14.41 -7.09 -17.03
CA LYS A 70 -14.93 -8.08 -17.99
C LYS A 70 -13.94 -9.21 -18.20
N ASP A 71 -14.44 -10.41 -18.44
CA ASP A 71 -13.66 -11.62 -18.69
C ASP A 71 -12.54 -11.91 -17.67
N GLY A 72 -12.75 -11.50 -16.41
CA GLY A 72 -11.76 -11.65 -15.35
C GLY A 72 -10.61 -10.64 -15.42
N GLU A 73 -10.78 -9.56 -16.17
CA GLU A 73 -9.80 -8.48 -16.33
C GLU A 73 -10.41 -7.14 -15.95
N VAL A 74 -9.57 -6.21 -15.51
CA VAL A 74 -9.97 -4.85 -15.13
C VAL A 74 -9.32 -3.87 -16.10
N PHE A 75 -10.13 -2.97 -16.64
CA PHE A 75 -9.68 -1.92 -17.55
C PHE A 75 -9.99 -0.55 -16.96
N TRP A 76 -9.07 0.39 -17.14
CA TRP A 76 -9.26 1.81 -16.84
C TRP A 76 -9.02 2.64 -18.10
N LYS A 77 -10.04 3.37 -18.56
CA LYS A 77 -9.98 4.17 -19.80
C LYS A 77 -9.43 3.38 -21.01
N GLY A 78 -9.82 2.11 -21.09
CA GLY A 78 -9.40 1.18 -22.16
C GLY A 78 -8.04 0.51 -21.97
N LYS A 79 -7.25 0.88 -20.95
CA LYS A 79 -5.99 0.20 -20.63
C LYS A 79 -6.23 -0.91 -19.61
N ARG A 80 -5.70 -2.11 -19.90
CA ARG A 80 -5.72 -3.24 -18.97
C ARG A 80 -4.86 -2.90 -17.74
N LEU A 81 -5.39 -3.17 -16.56
CA LEU A 81 -4.66 -3.07 -15.30
C LEU A 81 -4.31 -4.46 -14.79
N HIS A 82 -3.13 -4.60 -14.22
CA HIS A 82 -2.68 -5.84 -13.58
C HIS A 82 -1.72 -5.50 -12.44
N ASN A 83 -2.13 -5.84 -11.22
CA ASN A 83 -1.36 -5.69 -9.99
C ASN A 83 -2.12 -6.37 -8.84
N VAL A 84 -1.48 -6.44 -7.66
CA VAL A 84 -2.03 -7.08 -6.47
C VAL A 84 -3.41 -6.56 -6.05
N ALA A 85 -3.68 -5.26 -6.20
CA ALA A 85 -4.97 -4.67 -5.85
C ALA A 85 -6.07 -5.09 -6.85
N VAL A 86 -5.73 -5.21 -8.13
CA VAL A 86 -6.63 -5.71 -9.18
C VAL A 86 -6.97 -7.17 -8.94
N ASP A 87 -5.98 -8.00 -8.60
CA ASP A 87 -6.19 -9.42 -8.33
C ASP A 87 -7.14 -9.59 -7.13
N ARG A 88 -6.91 -8.82 -6.06
CA ARG A 88 -7.78 -8.82 -4.89
C ARG A 88 -9.20 -8.33 -5.20
N LEU A 89 -9.35 -7.33 -6.06
CA LEU A 89 -10.66 -6.87 -6.51
C LEU A 89 -11.44 -7.95 -7.24
N LEU A 90 -10.77 -8.70 -8.12
CA LEU A 90 -11.36 -9.81 -8.86
C LEU A 90 -11.75 -10.95 -7.92
N GLU A 91 -10.94 -11.25 -6.89
CA GLU A 91 -11.30 -12.22 -5.85
C GLU A 91 -12.56 -11.80 -5.08
N LEU A 92 -12.62 -10.56 -4.59
CA LEU A 92 -13.79 -10.05 -3.86
C LEU A 92 -15.04 -10.10 -4.74
N LYS A 93 -14.91 -9.72 -6.02
CA LYS A 93 -15.98 -9.85 -6.99
C LYS A 93 -16.41 -11.30 -7.15
N GLU A 94 -15.49 -12.25 -7.33
CA GLU A 94 -15.80 -13.67 -7.48
C GLU A 94 -16.52 -14.26 -6.26
N MET A 95 -16.17 -13.80 -5.06
CA MET A 95 -16.83 -14.19 -3.81
C MET A 95 -18.20 -13.50 -3.59
N GLY A 96 -18.53 -12.49 -4.41
CA GLY A 96 -19.71 -11.64 -4.24
C GLY A 96 -19.64 -10.75 -3.00
N LEU A 97 -18.43 -10.41 -2.56
CA LEU A 97 -18.18 -9.47 -1.46
C LEU A 97 -18.13 -8.02 -1.98
N PRO A 98 -18.38 -7.02 -1.12
CA PRO A 98 -18.22 -5.62 -1.49
C PRO A 98 -16.77 -5.31 -1.91
N TYR A 99 -16.60 -4.63 -3.04
CA TYR A 99 -15.28 -4.27 -3.59
C TYR A 99 -15.17 -2.79 -4.00
N ASP A 100 -16.23 -1.99 -3.78
CA ASP A 100 -16.28 -0.60 -4.24
C ASP A 100 -15.18 0.27 -3.61
N SER A 101 -14.89 0.08 -2.31
CA SER A 101 -13.80 0.79 -1.63
C SER A 101 -12.44 0.52 -2.27
N LEU A 102 -12.17 -0.74 -2.64
CA LEU A 102 -10.93 -1.12 -3.31
C LEU A 102 -10.87 -0.55 -4.75
N LEU A 103 -12.00 -0.52 -5.45
CA LEU A 103 -12.08 0.11 -6.77
C LEU A 103 -11.83 1.63 -6.69
N ASN A 104 -12.38 2.30 -5.68
CA ASN A 104 -12.16 3.72 -5.42
C ASN A 104 -10.70 3.99 -5.03
N PHE A 105 -10.08 3.10 -4.27
CA PHE A 105 -8.66 3.17 -3.97
C PHE A 105 -7.81 3.06 -5.24
N ILE A 106 -8.06 2.07 -6.10
CA ILE A 106 -7.34 1.93 -7.38
C ILE A 106 -7.51 3.19 -8.23
N ARG A 107 -8.71 3.79 -8.22
CA ARG A 107 -8.96 5.08 -8.89
C ARG A 107 -8.00 6.16 -8.41
N ARG A 108 -7.85 6.29 -7.08
CA ARG A 108 -6.96 7.29 -6.46
C ARG A 108 -5.50 7.05 -6.76
N VAL A 109 -5.06 5.80 -6.71
CA VAL A 109 -3.69 5.44 -7.14
C VAL A 109 -3.45 5.88 -8.58
N LEU A 110 -4.38 5.62 -9.50
CA LEU A 110 -4.25 6.01 -10.91
C LEU A 110 -4.38 7.53 -11.16
N MET A 111 -4.81 8.30 -10.17
CA MET A 111 -4.80 9.77 -10.21
C MET A 111 -3.47 10.35 -9.71
N ASN A 112 -2.60 9.55 -9.11
CA ASN A 112 -1.27 9.99 -8.71
C ASN A 112 -0.47 10.43 -9.95
N PRO A 113 0.09 11.65 -9.97
CA PRO A 113 0.77 12.19 -11.14
C PRO A 113 2.08 11.47 -11.48
N SER A 114 2.64 10.70 -10.54
CA SER A 114 3.94 10.04 -10.69
C SER A 114 3.78 8.55 -11.00
N PHE A 115 4.23 8.14 -12.19
CA PHE A 115 4.29 6.73 -12.57
C PHE A 115 5.12 5.87 -11.59
N GLN A 116 6.23 6.41 -11.08
CA GLN A 116 7.09 5.72 -10.12
C GLN A 116 6.34 5.47 -8.80
N SER A 117 5.84 6.53 -8.17
CA SER A 117 4.97 6.45 -6.98
C SER A 117 3.82 5.45 -7.12
N VAL A 118 3.15 5.41 -8.28
CA VAL A 118 2.08 4.41 -8.55
C VAL A 118 2.59 2.98 -8.41
N ASN A 119 3.75 2.67 -8.99
CA ASN A 119 4.33 1.32 -8.92
C ASN A 119 4.80 1.00 -7.50
N GLU A 120 5.44 1.96 -6.83
CA GLU A 120 5.91 1.81 -5.45
C GLU A 120 4.76 1.59 -4.45
N LEU A 121 3.64 2.30 -4.62
CA LEU A 121 2.43 2.12 -3.80
C LEU A 121 1.92 0.67 -3.82
N TYR A 122 2.01 -0.02 -4.96
CA TYR A 122 1.61 -1.43 -5.02
C TYR A 122 2.49 -2.33 -4.16
N ASN A 123 3.78 -2.01 -3.99
CA ASN A 123 4.67 -2.71 -3.06
C ASN A 123 4.30 -2.41 -1.60
N TRP A 124 4.00 -1.15 -1.28
CA TRP A 124 3.54 -0.78 0.06
C TRP A 124 2.22 -1.50 0.43
N LEU A 125 1.32 -1.74 -0.53
CA LEU A 125 0.09 -2.50 -0.31
C LEU A 125 0.31 -3.99 -0.04
N ALA A 126 1.45 -4.56 -0.47
CA ALA A 126 1.80 -5.93 -0.13
C ALA A 126 2.06 -6.09 1.38
N ASN A 127 2.38 -4.99 2.08
CA ASN A 127 2.43 -4.97 3.52
C ASN A 127 1.01 -5.00 4.09
N LYS A 128 0.62 -6.19 4.57
CA LYS A 128 -0.68 -6.54 5.15
C LYS A 128 -1.18 -5.46 6.15
N GLY A 129 -2.49 -5.27 6.23
CA GLY A 129 -3.14 -4.51 7.33
C GLY A 129 -3.56 -3.07 7.06
N LEU A 130 -3.68 -2.65 5.80
CA LEU A 130 -4.11 -1.30 5.46
C LEU A 130 -5.64 -1.19 5.36
N ALA A 131 -6.22 -0.27 6.13
CA ALA A 131 -7.66 0.01 6.07
C ALA A 131 -7.94 1.04 4.97
N ILE A 132 -8.90 0.73 4.09
CA ILE A 132 -9.35 1.62 3.01
C ILE A 132 -10.74 2.15 3.36
N THR A 133 -10.93 3.47 3.22
CA THR A 133 -12.23 4.11 3.44
C THR A 133 -13.18 3.87 2.26
N PRO A 134 -14.51 4.05 2.41
CA PRO A 134 -15.44 3.89 1.29
C PRO A 134 -15.08 4.72 0.05
N ASP A 135 -14.48 5.90 0.26
CA ASP A 135 -14.07 6.80 -0.81
C ASP A 135 -12.71 6.45 -1.43
N GLY A 136 -12.04 5.39 -0.96
CA GLY A 136 -10.75 4.92 -1.47
C GLY A 136 -9.52 5.57 -0.84
N MET A 137 -9.69 6.37 0.22
CA MET A 137 -8.54 6.87 1.00
C MET A 137 -7.94 5.74 1.84
N VAL A 138 -6.71 5.90 2.31
CA VAL A 138 -6.03 4.92 3.15
C VAL A 138 -5.84 5.45 4.55
N ILE A 139 -6.06 4.59 5.54
CA ILE A 139 -5.71 4.84 6.94
C ILE A 139 -4.32 4.26 7.21
N GLY A 140 -3.41 5.12 7.64
CA GLY A 140 -2.09 4.77 8.13
C GLY A 140 -1.88 5.20 9.58
N TYR A 141 -0.66 4.97 10.06
CA TYR A 141 -0.24 5.26 11.42
C TYR A 141 0.90 6.26 11.40
N LYS A 142 0.88 7.20 12.34
CA LYS A 142 1.96 8.16 12.54
C LYS A 142 2.30 8.24 14.01
N ALA A 143 3.57 8.02 14.33
CA ALA A 143 4.09 8.29 15.67
C ALA A 143 4.40 9.78 15.85
N ILE A 144 4.08 10.31 17.01
CA ILE A 144 4.22 11.73 17.38
C ILE A 144 4.80 11.84 18.79
N ARG A 145 5.29 13.04 19.13
CA ARG A 145 5.83 13.37 20.44
C ARG A 145 4.71 13.52 21.48
N GLU A 146 5.10 13.53 22.76
CA GLU A 146 4.19 13.73 23.89
C GLU A 146 3.39 15.04 23.79
N ASP A 147 4.00 16.09 23.24
CA ASP A 147 3.42 17.42 23.00
C ASP A 147 2.58 17.51 21.71
N TRP A 148 2.27 16.36 21.09
CA TRP A 148 1.50 16.21 19.86
C TRP A 148 2.17 16.73 18.59
N THR A 149 3.46 17.09 18.63
CA THR A 149 4.19 17.49 17.43
C THR A 149 4.81 16.29 16.69
N ASP A 150 5.17 16.46 15.42
CA ASP A 150 5.90 15.43 14.68
C ASP A 150 7.29 15.17 15.27
N ILE A 151 7.79 13.94 15.11
CA ILE A 151 9.03 13.49 15.78
C ILE A 151 10.26 14.25 15.28
N HIS A 152 10.39 14.56 13.99
CA HIS A 152 11.63 15.13 13.48
C HIS A 152 11.72 16.64 13.66
N SER A 153 10.72 17.39 13.17
CA SER A 153 10.80 18.86 13.18
C SER A 153 10.26 19.48 14.46
N ALA A 154 9.39 18.76 15.19
CA ALA A 154 8.64 19.30 16.33
C ALA A 154 7.85 20.58 15.99
N THR A 155 7.36 20.68 14.74
CA THR A 155 6.64 21.88 14.26
C THR A 155 5.18 21.63 13.92
N PHE A 156 4.84 20.43 13.43
CA PHE A 156 3.51 20.12 12.96
C PHE A 156 2.67 19.54 14.09
N ASN A 157 1.61 20.26 14.50
CA ASN A 157 0.65 19.80 15.49
C ASN A 157 -0.24 18.68 14.92
N ASN A 158 -0.28 17.52 15.58
CA ASN A 158 -1.02 16.34 15.15
C ASN A 158 -2.20 15.99 16.08
N HIS A 159 -2.87 16.98 16.68
CA HIS A 159 -4.17 16.74 17.30
C HIS A 159 -5.21 16.24 16.27
N PRO A 160 -6.23 15.46 16.70
CA PRO A 160 -7.30 15.01 15.82
C PRO A 160 -7.97 16.17 15.06
N GLY A 161 -8.20 15.97 13.77
CA GLY A 161 -8.78 16.95 12.86
C GLY A 161 -7.78 17.87 12.17
N GLN A 162 -6.49 17.85 12.54
CA GLN A 162 -5.46 18.61 11.82
C GLN A 162 -5.23 18.05 10.42
N VAL A 163 -4.93 18.94 9.47
CA VAL A 163 -4.60 18.61 8.08
C VAL A 163 -3.28 19.26 7.75
N HIS A 164 -2.34 18.47 7.25
CA HIS A 164 -1.02 18.93 6.85
C HIS A 164 -0.85 18.71 5.36
N GLU A 165 -0.32 19.71 4.67
CA GLU A 165 -0.14 19.73 3.23
C GLU A 165 1.11 20.52 2.89
N MET A 166 1.90 20.00 1.94
CA MET A 166 3.01 20.70 1.32
C MET A 166 2.96 20.46 -0.20
N PRO A 167 3.54 21.35 -1.02
CA PRO A 167 3.69 21.11 -2.45
C PRO A 167 4.37 19.75 -2.70
N ARG A 168 3.83 18.95 -3.62
CA ARG A 168 4.35 17.59 -3.89
C ARG A 168 5.82 17.59 -4.32
N ASN A 169 6.27 18.66 -4.98
CA ASN A 169 7.66 18.84 -5.40
C ASN A 169 8.61 19.25 -4.26
N GLU A 170 8.12 19.43 -3.04
CA GLU A 170 8.93 19.60 -1.82
C GLU A 170 9.10 18.28 -1.05
N VAL A 171 8.49 17.19 -1.53
CA VAL A 171 8.64 15.85 -0.97
C VAL A 171 9.65 15.07 -1.80
N ASP A 172 10.56 14.36 -1.12
CA ASP A 172 11.58 13.54 -1.76
C ASP A 172 10.97 12.28 -2.41
N ASP A 173 11.00 12.24 -3.74
CA ASP A 173 10.50 11.14 -4.56
C ASP A 173 11.54 10.02 -4.79
N ASN A 174 12.77 10.17 -4.29
CA ASN A 174 13.76 9.11 -4.32
C ASN A 174 13.55 8.13 -3.14
N GLN A 175 13.09 6.91 -3.47
CA GLN A 175 12.90 5.83 -2.50
C GLN A 175 14.20 5.36 -1.80
N GLN A 176 15.38 5.66 -2.36
CA GLN A 176 16.69 5.26 -1.79
C GLN A 176 17.20 6.22 -0.71
N ASN A 177 16.67 7.44 -0.67
CA ASN A 177 17.02 8.36 0.40
C ASN A 177 16.30 7.91 1.67
N ASN A 178 16.99 7.85 2.80
CA ASN A 178 16.40 7.45 4.08
C ASN A 178 16.07 8.68 4.91
N CYS A 179 14.90 8.69 5.55
CA CYS A 179 14.45 9.78 6.44
C CYS A 179 14.58 11.20 5.83
N SER A 180 14.12 11.37 4.59
CA SER A 180 14.19 12.62 3.82
C SER A 180 12.92 13.47 3.92
N ALA A 181 12.87 14.58 3.16
CA ALA A 181 11.77 15.55 3.15
C ALA A 181 10.43 14.91 2.76
N GLY A 182 9.39 15.20 3.54
CA GLY A 182 8.04 14.70 3.34
C GLY A 182 7.34 14.35 4.63
N PHE A 183 6.02 14.20 4.56
CA PHE A 183 5.29 13.64 5.69
C PHE A 183 5.40 12.12 5.70
N HIS A 184 5.99 11.58 6.77
CA HIS A 184 6.09 10.14 6.97
C HIS A 184 4.83 9.57 7.64
N ILE A 185 4.29 8.54 7.00
CA ILE A 185 3.21 7.67 7.45
C ILE A 185 3.72 6.23 7.32
N GLY A 186 3.24 5.32 8.16
CA GLY A 186 3.55 3.90 7.97
C GLY A 186 2.44 2.97 8.43
N ASN A 187 2.75 1.68 8.42
CA ASN A 187 1.93 0.69 9.09
C ASN A 187 2.10 0.80 10.62
N LEU A 188 1.31 0.02 11.37
CA LEU A 188 1.37 0.07 12.84
C LEU A 188 2.74 -0.36 13.39
N ALA A 189 3.37 -1.37 12.80
CA ALA A 189 4.68 -1.86 13.24
C ALA A 189 5.74 -0.75 13.16
N TYR A 190 5.83 -0.07 12.02
CA TYR A 190 6.72 1.07 11.83
C TYR A 190 6.42 2.20 12.81
N ALA A 191 5.14 2.54 13.02
CA ALA A 191 4.78 3.59 13.96
C ALA A 191 5.16 3.23 15.41
N LEU A 192 4.95 1.98 15.83
CA LEU A 192 5.34 1.51 17.17
C LEU A 192 6.85 1.55 17.36
N ASP A 193 7.62 1.11 16.38
CA ASP A 193 9.09 1.10 16.43
C ASP A 193 9.67 2.52 16.43
N PHE A 194 8.99 3.46 15.76
CA PHE A 194 9.42 4.84 15.64
C PHE A 194 8.96 5.73 16.81
N MET A 195 8.02 5.27 17.63
CA MET A 195 7.43 6.07 18.70
C MET A 195 8.40 6.28 19.89
N PRO A 196 8.59 7.53 20.36
CA PRO A 196 9.30 7.80 21.61
C PRO A 196 8.61 7.16 22.82
N SER A 197 9.34 6.97 23.91
CA SER A 197 8.81 6.31 25.13
C SER A 197 7.58 6.98 25.74
N THR A 198 7.42 8.30 25.57
CA THR A 198 6.25 9.08 26.01
C THR A 198 5.41 9.61 24.86
N GLY A 199 5.66 9.14 23.64
CA GLY A 199 4.95 9.55 22.43
C GLY A 199 3.55 8.94 22.32
N HIS A 200 2.86 9.34 21.24
CA HIS A 200 1.55 8.83 20.87
C HIS A 200 1.59 8.26 19.46
N ILE A 201 0.62 7.41 19.13
CA ILE A 201 0.31 7.03 17.74
C ILE A 201 -1.01 7.70 17.38
N VAL A 202 -1.09 8.26 16.18
CA VAL A 202 -2.34 8.75 15.61
C VAL A 202 -2.69 7.99 14.34
N LEU A 203 -3.98 7.77 14.13
CA LEU A 203 -4.51 7.36 12.84
C LEU A 203 -4.52 8.57 11.91
N VAL A 204 -4.01 8.36 10.70
CA VAL A 204 -4.00 9.38 9.66
C VAL A 204 -4.68 8.85 8.41
N GLU A 205 -5.43 9.71 7.74
CA GLU A 205 -6.00 9.43 6.44
C GLU A 205 -5.22 10.20 5.38
N PHE A 206 -4.89 9.55 4.27
CA PHE A 206 -4.25 10.19 3.11
C PHE A 206 -4.84 9.68 1.80
N ASP A 207 -4.71 10.50 0.76
CA ASP A 207 -5.08 10.13 -0.61
C ASP A 207 -3.90 9.41 -1.28
N PRO A 208 -4.09 8.23 -1.89
CA PRO A 208 -3.07 7.62 -2.73
C PRO A 208 -2.53 8.51 -3.86
N ALA A 209 -3.29 9.54 -4.29
CA ALA A 209 -2.81 10.54 -5.24
C ALA A 209 -1.76 11.50 -4.65
N ASP A 210 -1.74 11.66 -3.33
CA ASP A 210 -0.79 12.48 -2.56
C ASP A 210 0.44 11.69 -2.09
N ALA A 211 0.49 10.38 -2.37
CA ALA A 211 1.68 9.58 -2.12
C ALA A 211 2.82 9.96 -3.07
N VAL A 212 4.04 9.95 -2.54
CA VAL A 212 5.22 10.44 -3.26
C VAL A 212 6.24 9.34 -3.49
N SER A 213 6.68 8.67 -2.43
CA SER A 213 7.62 7.55 -2.53
C SER A 213 7.45 6.56 -1.37
N VAL A 214 7.83 5.32 -1.60
CA VAL A 214 7.85 4.23 -0.61
C VAL A 214 9.30 3.84 -0.34
N PRO A 215 9.93 4.35 0.73
CA PRO A 215 11.32 4.03 1.01
C PRO A 215 11.57 2.54 1.26
N THR A 216 12.70 2.04 0.75
CA THR A 216 13.09 0.62 0.79
C THR A 216 13.71 0.19 2.12
N ASP A 217 14.26 1.14 2.88
CA ASP A 217 15.02 0.94 4.13
C ASP A 217 14.24 0.37 5.31
N CYS A 218 12.91 0.37 5.22
CA CYS A 218 12.03 -0.11 6.29
C CYS A 218 11.13 -1.25 5.80
N SER A 219 11.61 -2.13 4.91
CA SER A 219 10.81 -3.22 4.32
C SER A 219 9.48 -2.73 3.73
N TYR A 220 9.51 -1.56 3.08
CA TYR A 220 8.35 -0.87 2.51
C TYR A 220 7.26 -0.53 3.53
N GLN A 221 7.55 -0.42 4.83
CA GLN A 221 6.55 -0.12 5.86
C GLN A 221 6.25 1.38 5.99
N LYS A 222 7.11 2.23 5.42
CA LYS A 222 7.07 3.70 5.45
C LYS A 222 6.62 4.24 4.10
N LEU A 223 5.87 5.34 4.12
CA LEU A 223 5.37 6.06 2.96
C LEU A 223 5.61 7.56 3.17
N ARG A 224 6.08 8.24 2.12
CA ARG A 224 6.08 9.70 2.04
C ARG A 224 4.84 10.20 1.34
N VAL A 225 4.15 11.15 1.95
CA VAL A 225 3.00 11.83 1.36
C VAL A 225 3.18 13.34 1.37
N SER A 226 2.56 14.03 0.42
CA SER A 226 2.46 15.49 0.41
C SER A 226 1.32 16.02 1.27
N LYS A 227 0.35 15.18 1.61
CA LYS A 227 -0.83 15.57 2.38
C LYS A 227 -1.39 14.44 3.22
N TYR A 228 -1.84 14.76 4.43
CA TYR A 228 -2.62 13.85 5.28
C TYR A 228 -3.50 14.59 6.26
N ARG A 229 -4.47 13.88 6.82
CA ARG A 229 -5.37 14.34 7.89
C ARG A 229 -5.24 13.45 9.10
N VAL A 230 -5.13 14.03 10.29
CA VAL A 230 -5.19 13.30 11.56
C VAL A 230 -6.64 12.98 11.89
N ILE A 231 -6.94 11.70 12.13
CA ILE A 231 -8.28 11.21 12.42
C ILE A 231 -8.52 11.17 13.93
N GLU A 232 -7.70 10.42 14.65
CA GLU A 232 -7.81 10.24 16.10
C GLU A 232 -6.50 9.70 16.69
N GLU A 233 -6.40 9.72 18.02
CA GLU A 233 -5.35 9.02 18.76
C GLU A 233 -5.59 7.51 18.74
N TYR A 234 -4.53 6.74 18.58
CA TYR A 234 -4.57 5.29 18.52
C TYR A 234 -3.87 4.67 19.73
N THR A 235 -4.63 3.99 20.59
CA THR A 235 -4.12 3.41 21.84
C THR A 235 -4.01 1.89 21.81
N SER A 236 -4.42 1.23 20.72
CA SER A 236 -4.35 -0.23 20.56
C SER A 236 -2.96 -0.67 20.06
N LYS A 237 -2.61 -1.92 20.38
CA LYS A 237 -1.39 -2.58 19.88
C LYS A 237 -1.61 -3.48 18.66
N GLU A 238 -2.87 -3.77 18.36
CA GLU A 238 -3.24 -4.56 17.18
C GLU A 238 -3.52 -3.63 16.01
N PRO A 239 -3.22 -4.00 14.75
CA PRO A 239 -3.60 -3.20 13.58
C PRO A 239 -5.11 -3.15 13.40
N LEU A 240 -5.59 -2.13 12.69
CA LEU A 240 -6.98 -2.04 12.27
C LEU A 240 -7.30 -3.25 11.38
N GLN A 241 -8.36 -3.96 11.72
CA GLN A 241 -8.88 -5.02 10.87
C GLN A 241 -9.46 -4.40 9.61
N SER A 242 -8.93 -4.84 8.46
CA SER A 242 -9.41 -4.43 7.15
C SER A 242 -10.01 -5.65 6.47
N PRO A 243 -11.33 -5.66 6.16
CA PRO A 243 -11.95 -6.79 5.48
C PRO A 243 -11.38 -7.00 4.06
N ILE A 244 -10.61 -6.04 3.54
CA ILE A 244 -10.04 -6.06 2.21
C ILE A 244 -8.71 -6.83 2.19
N PHE A 245 -7.87 -6.77 3.22
CA PHE A 245 -6.50 -7.35 3.20
C PHE A 245 -6.25 -8.44 4.25
N GLU A 246 -7.30 -8.98 4.87
CA GLU A 246 -7.18 -10.03 5.90
C GLU A 246 -6.73 -11.41 5.39
N ARG A 247 -6.73 -11.68 4.07
CA ARG A 247 -6.33 -12.99 3.53
C ARG A 247 -4.92 -12.94 2.98
N GLU A 248 -4.10 -13.93 3.35
CA GLU A 248 -2.82 -14.16 2.69
C GLU A 248 -3.04 -14.24 1.18
N LEU A 249 -2.36 -13.35 0.45
CA LEU A 249 -2.30 -13.41 -0.99
C LEU A 249 -1.64 -14.75 -1.36
N PRO A 250 -2.27 -15.61 -2.17
CA PRO A 250 -1.57 -16.77 -2.70
C PRO A 250 -0.48 -16.25 -3.65
N GLY A 251 0.78 -16.37 -3.22
CA GLY A 251 1.95 -15.96 -4.01
C GLY A 251 2.52 -14.60 -3.60
N SER A 252 2.99 -14.48 -2.36
CA SER A 252 4.14 -13.60 -2.12
C SER A 252 5.23 -14.05 -3.09
N TRP A 253 5.59 -13.19 -4.03
CA TRP A 253 6.66 -13.42 -4.98
C TRP A 253 7.97 -13.56 -4.18
N GLU A 254 8.32 -14.79 -3.81
CA GLU A 254 9.72 -15.16 -3.70
C GLU A 254 10.24 -15.08 -5.14
N GLU A 255 11.09 -14.10 -5.41
CA GLU A 255 11.91 -14.08 -6.62
C GLU A 255 12.78 -15.34 -6.58
N ASP A 256 12.29 -16.44 -7.16
CA ASP A 256 13.15 -17.54 -7.59
C ASP A 256 14.05 -16.97 -8.68
N TYR A 257 15.23 -16.50 -8.27
CA TYR A 257 16.38 -16.42 -9.15
C TYR A 257 16.68 -17.86 -9.56
N GLU A 258 16.10 -18.30 -10.68
CA GLU A 258 16.65 -19.44 -11.42
C GLU A 258 18.07 -19.02 -11.84
N GLU A 259 19.05 -19.49 -11.07
CA GLU A 259 20.47 -19.43 -11.38
C GLU A 259 20.66 -20.21 -12.69
N ASP A 260 20.69 -19.48 -13.81
CA ASP A 260 20.97 -20.05 -15.12
C ASP A 260 22.44 -20.47 -15.11
N ASP A 261 22.64 -21.78 -14.93
CA ASP A 261 23.90 -22.50 -15.13
C ASP A 261 24.44 -22.22 -16.54
N GLU A 262 25.29 -21.20 -16.68
CA GLU A 262 26.22 -21.12 -17.80
C GLU A 262 27.66 -21.39 -17.31
N ASP A 263 27.96 -22.69 -17.36
CA ASP A 263 29.26 -23.35 -17.36
C ASP A 263 30.24 -22.65 -18.34
N TYR A 264 31.09 -21.77 -17.82
CA TYR A 264 32.33 -21.35 -18.46
C TYR A 264 33.52 -21.79 -17.60
N ASN A 265 33.90 -23.03 -17.82
CA ASN A 265 35.18 -23.59 -17.42
C ASN A 265 36.25 -23.15 -18.44
N GLU A 266 37.20 -22.28 -18.04
CA GLU A 266 38.50 -22.24 -18.71
C GLU A 266 39.62 -21.87 -17.73
N ASP A 267 40.44 -22.89 -17.49
CA ASP A 267 41.69 -22.95 -16.74
C ASP A 267 42.65 -21.79 -17.03
N TYR A 268 43.22 -21.21 -15.96
CA TYR A 268 44.64 -20.86 -15.92
C TYR A 268 45.17 -21.05 -14.48
N GLU A 269 45.85 -22.19 -14.29
CA GLU A 269 46.90 -22.33 -13.29
C GLU A 269 48.07 -21.42 -13.71
N ASP A 270 48.56 -20.56 -12.80
CA ASP A 270 50.01 -20.42 -12.63
C ASP A 270 50.34 -19.85 -11.24
N ASP A 271 51.30 -20.51 -10.62
CA ASP A 271 51.93 -20.19 -9.35
C ASP A 271 52.73 -18.87 -9.43
N GLU A 272 52.91 -18.18 -8.29
CA GLU A 272 54.23 -17.89 -7.71
C GLU A 272 54.13 -16.91 -6.54
N ASP A 273 54.78 -17.32 -5.45
CA ASP A 273 55.08 -16.60 -4.22
C ASP A 273 55.97 -15.35 -4.45
N GLU A 274 55.95 -14.39 -3.51
CA GLU A 274 57.13 -13.75 -2.88
C GLU A 274 56.77 -12.36 -2.26
N ASP A 275 56.64 -12.36 -0.93
CA ASP A 275 57.36 -11.59 0.10
C ASP A 275 57.74 -10.09 -0.02
N GLU A 276 57.85 -9.49 1.19
CA GLU A 276 58.57 -8.29 1.67
C GLU A 276 57.82 -6.94 1.59
N GLU A 277 57.30 -6.41 2.72
CA GLU A 277 57.94 -5.68 3.84
C GLU A 277 58.44 -4.24 3.52
N ASP A 278 58.07 -3.35 4.46
CA ASP A 278 58.67 -2.06 4.83
C ASP A 278 58.53 -0.82 3.90
N ASP A 279 57.89 0.24 4.40
CA ASP A 279 58.61 1.25 5.21
C ASP A 279 57.68 2.39 5.68
N ASP A 280 57.72 2.62 6.99
CA ASP A 280 57.23 3.80 7.70
C ASP A 280 57.98 5.07 7.27
N TYR A 281 57.26 6.20 7.11
CA TYR A 281 57.77 7.52 7.50
C TYR A 281 56.61 8.40 8.01
N GLU A 282 56.54 8.54 9.32
CA GLU A 282 56.09 9.75 10.00
C GLU A 282 57.05 10.89 9.64
N ASP A 283 56.54 12.09 9.35
CA ASP A 283 57.14 13.31 9.90
C ASP A 283 56.13 14.46 9.94
N ASP A 284 56.21 15.17 11.05
CA ASP A 284 55.43 16.30 11.53
C ASP A 284 55.76 17.61 10.78
N ASP A 285 55.03 18.66 11.18
CA ASP A 285 55.46 20.05 11.36
C ASP A 285 54.62 21.06 10.57
N GLU A 286 53.73 21.77 11.27
CA GLU A 286 53.89 23.11 11.90
C GLU A 286 53.34 24.20 10.95
N GLU A 287 52.20 24.80 11.30
CA GLU A 287 52.05 26.12 11.97
C GLU A 287 52.37 27.33 11.08
N ASP A 288 51.38 28.23 10.97
CA ASP A 288 51.45 29.71 10.90
C ASP A 288 50.14 30.21 10.26
N ASP A 289 49.15 30.66 11.03
CA ASP A 289 48.98 31.99 11.68
C ASP A 289 48.41 33.09 10.75
N ASP A 290 47.42 33.79 11.34
CA ASP A 290 46.94 35.15 11.09
C ASP A 290 46.12 35.42 9.78
N GLU A 291 45.01 36.16 9.77
CA GLU A 291 44.60 37.32 10.58
C GLU A 291 43.07 37.35 10.82
N GLU A 292 42.68 37.61 12.08
CA GLU A 292 41.38 38.13 12.47
C GLU A 292 41.38 39.66 12.28
N ASP A 293 40.39 40.22 11.57
CA ASP A 293 40.12 41.66 11.51
C ASP A 293 38.64 41.90 11.87
N GLU A 294 38.39 42.18 13.16
CA GLU A 294 37.19 42.87 13.63
C GLU A 294 37.61 44.15 14.36
N GLY A 295 37.02 45.28 13.96
CA GLY A 295 37.24 46.57 14.58
C GLY A 295 36.44 47.69 13.94
N ASP A 296 35.16 47.76 14.31
CA ASP A 296 34.31 48.95 14.20
C ASP A 296 34.98 50.20 14.79
N GLU A 297 34.78 51.36 14.13
CA GLU A 297 34.47 52.67 14.73
C GLU A 297 34.53 53.77 13.62
N GLU A 298 33.41 54.45 13.36
CA GLU A 298 33.23 55.89 13.63
C GLU A 298 31.95 56.46 12.97
N ASP A 299 31.34 57.35 13.74
CA ASP A 299 30.05 58.04 13.63
C ASP A 299 30.00 59.17 12.55
N GLU A 300 28.88 59.90 12.60
CA GLU A 300 28.58 61.24 12.05
C GLU A 300 27.76 61.23 10.74
N ASP A 301 26.44 61.39 10.79
CA ASP A 301 25.64 62.63 11.01
C ASP A 301 25.37 63.41 9.70
N GLU A 302 24.16 64.00 9.64
CA GLU A 302 23.65 65.01 8.68
C GLU A 302 23.26 64.49 7.27
N GLU A 303 22.17 64.90 6.60
CA GLU A 303 21.06 65.84 6.81
C GLU A 303 20.02 65.56 5.68
N GLU A 304 18.74 65.85 5.96
CA GLU A 304 17.59 66.07 5.03
C GLU A 304 17.07 64.98 4.07
#